data_AF-A0A2I0SAS8-F1
#
_entry.id   AF-A0A2I0SAS8-F1
#
_cell.length_a   1.000
_cell.length_b   1.000
_cell.length_c   1.000
_cell.angle_alpha   90.00
_cell.angle_beta   90.00
_cell.angle_gamma   90.00
#
_symmetry.space_group_name_H-M   'P 1'
#
loop_
_entity.id
_entity.type
_entity.pdbx_description
1 polymer ?
#
loop_
_entity_poly.entity_id
_entity_poly.type
_entity_poly.pdbx_seq_one_letter_code
_entity_poly.pdbx_strand_id
1 'polypeptide(L)'
;PLVRPYAMTGGRTRPRYQLAIEALVHTTAQPHQMQGQLPEHQRICNLCREIKSVAEISALLTIPLGVARILVADLAEAGLVAIHQPGGDENAGGQPDVTLLERVLSGLRKL
;
A
#
# COMPACT_ATOMS: atom_id res chain seq x y z
N PRO A 1 -19.11 -13.44 9.45
CA PRO A 1 -20.01 -12.81 8.45
C PRO A 1 -19.31 -12.69 7.08
N LEU A 2 -19.80 -13.39 6.06
CA LEU A 2 -19.33 -13.26 4.67
C LEU A 2 -19.99 -12.03 4.04
N VAL A 3 -19.35 -10.88 4.17
CA VAL A 3 -19.79 -9.64 3.50
C VAL A 3 -19.45 -9.79 2.02
N ARG A 4 -20.42 -9.51 1.14
CA ARG A 4 -20.18 -9.59 -0.31
C ARG A 4 -19.11 -8.56 -0.72
N PRO A 5 -18.16 -8.90 -1.60
CA PRO A 5 -17.05 -8.01 -1.97
C PRO A 5 -17.45 -6.58 -2.37
N TYR A 6 -18.60 -6.41 -3.01
CA TYR A 6 -19.15 -5.10 -3.43
C TYR A 6 -19.74 -4.27 -2.28
N ALA A 7 -20.17 -4.91 -1.20
CA ALA A 7 -20.66 -4.20 -0.02
C ALA A 7 -19.49 -3.59 0.77
N MET A 8 -18.29 -4.19 0.71
CA MET A 8 -17.09 -3.67 1.38
C MET A 8 -16.58 -2.36 0.77
N THR A 9 -16.82 -2.13 -0.53
CA THR A 9 -16.38 -0.91 -1.22
C THR A 9 -17.46 0.17 -1.27
N GLY A 10 -18.64 -0.06 -0.69
CA GLY A 10 -19.79 0.84 -0.80
C GLY A 10 -20.31 1.00 -2.23
N GLY A 11 -20.14 -0.01 -3.09
CA GLY A 11 -20.55 0.03 -4.49
C GLY A 11 -19.51 0.58 -5.48
N ARG A 12 -18.33 1.01 -5.01
CA ARG A 12 -17.25 1.48 -5.89
C ARG A 12 -16.61 0.31 -6.64
N THR A 13 -16.40 0.50 -7.95
CA THR A 13 -15.83 -0.51 -8.86
C THR A 13 -14.43 -0.16 -9.36
N ARG A 14 -13.94 1.06 -9.10
CA ARG A 14 -12.58 1.52 -9.45
C ARG A 14 -11.95 2.28 -8.29
N PRO A 15 -10.65 2.03 -7.97
CA PRO A 15 -9.90 2.85 -7.04
C PRO A 15 -9.67 4.25 -7.62
N ARG A 16 -9.51 5.28 -6.77
CA ARG A 16 -9.28 6.67 -7.20
C ARG A 16 -7.96 6.87 -7.96
N TYR A 17 -6.96 6.03 -7.70
CA TYR A 17 -5.70 5.97 -8.43
C TYR A 17 -5.27 4.50 -8.61
N GLN A 18 -4.54 4.22 -9.68
CA GLN A 18 -4.17 2.86 -10.06
C GLN A 18 -3.00 2.37 -9.21
N LEU A 19 -3.30 1.61 -8.16
CA LEU A 19 -2.29 0.96 -7.33
C LEU A 19 -1.65 -0.22 -8.07
N ALA A 20 -0.33 -0.14 -8.29
CA ALA A 20 0.48 -1.27 -8.73
C ALA A 20 0.30 -2.47 -7.77
N ILE A 21 0.40 -3.70 -8.28
CA ILE A 21 0.16 -4.88 -7.43
C ILE A 21 1.29 -5.09 -6.41
N GLU A 22 2.50 -4.69 -6.80
CA GLU A 22 3.74 -4.66 -6.04
C GLU A 22 3.91 -3.42 -5.15
N ALA A 23 2.94 -2.48 -5.18
CA ALA A 23 2.96 -1.30 -4.33
C ALA A 23 3.07 -1.69 -2.86
N LEU A 24 4.08 -1.17 -2.18
CA LEU A 24 4.36 -1.46 -0.78
C LEU A 24 3.52 -0.54 0.12
N VAL A 25 2.91 -1.12 1.13
CA VAL A 25 2.03 -0.43 2.08
C VAL A 25 2.58 -0.62 3.47
N HIS A 26 2.60 0.45 4.25
CA HIS A 26 2.91 0.40 5.67
C HIS A 26 1.95 1.27 6.47
N THR A 27 1.66 0.86 7.70
CA THR A 27 0.74 1.57 8.59
C THR A 27 1.43 2.76 9.23
N THR A 28 0.82 3.93 9.08
CA THR A 28 1.23 5.19 9.72
C THR A 28 0.32 5.55 10.89
N ALA A 29 -0.86 4.94 10.96
CA ALA A 29 -1.85 5.20 12.00
C ALA A 29 -1.35 4.83 13.40
N GLN A 30 -1.57 5.74 14.33
CA GLN A 30 -1.43 5.47 15.76
C GLN A 30 -2.68 4.72 16.29
N PRO A 31 -2.58 3.98 17.42
CA PRO A 31 -3.67 3.13 17.91
C PRO A 31 -5.03 3.82 18.08
N HIS A 32 -5.04 5.08 18.50
CA HIS A 32 -6.28 5.86 18.65
C HIS A 32 -6.97 6.19 17.32
N GLN A 33 -6.25 6.32 16.20
CA GLN A 33 -6.80 6.61 14.87
C GLN A 33 -7.48 5.38 14.25
N MET A 34 -7.17 4.20 14.79
CA MET A 34 -7.79 2.93 14.41
C MET A 34 -9.13 2.70 15.11
N GLN A 35 -9.41 3.43 16.19
CA GLN A 35 -10.68 3.33 16.91
C GLN A 35 -11.80 3.87 16.02
N GLY A 36 -12.87 3.09 15.85
CA GLY A 36 -14.03 3.46 15.02
C GLY A 36 -13.86 3.21 13.51
N GLN A 37 -12.71 2.72 13.05
CA GLN A 37 -12.54 2.28 11.66
C GLN A 37 -13.30 0.98 11.38
N LEU A 38 -13.62 0.75 10.11
CA LEU A 38 -14.23 -0.51 9.66
C LEU A 38 -13.34 -1.72 10.02
N PRO A 39 -13.91 -2.90 10.31
CA PRO A 39 -13.13 -4.10 10.63
C PRO A 39 -12.07 -4.44 9.58
N GLU A 40 -12.38 -4.24 8.30
CA GLU A 40 -11.48 -4.47 7.17
C GLU A 40 -10.32 -3.47 7.17
N HIS A 41 -10.58 -2.20 7.47
CA HIS A 41 -9.56 -1.15 7.60
C HIS A 41 -8.58 -1.47 8.73
N GLN A 42 -9.12 -1.85 9.90
CA GLN A 42 -8.30 -2.25 11.05
C GLN A 42 -7.44 -3.48 10.72
N ARG A 43 -7.97 -4.47 10.00
CA ARG A 43 -7.20 -5.65 9.59
C ARG A 43 -6.06 -5.29 8.65
N ILE A 44 -6.30 -4.44 7.65
CA ILE A 44 -5.25 -3.98 6.74
C ILE A 44 -4.17 -3.21 7.53
N CYS A 45 -4.55 -2.27 8.40
CA CYS A 45 -3.57 -1.53 9.20
C CYS A 45 -2.79 -2.44 10.18
N ASN A 46 -3.40 -3.50 10.70
CA ASN A 46 -2.66 -4.47 11.53
C ASN A 46 -1.70 -5.32 10.69
N LEU A 47 -2.11 -5.74 9.49
CA LEU A 47 -1.29 -6.50 8.56
C LEU A 47 -0.08 -5.69 8.08
N CYS A 48 -0.30 -4.41 7.79
CA CYS A 48 0.70 -3.49 7.27
C CYS A 48 1.58 -2.85 8.37
N ARG A 49 1.55 -3.33 9.62
CA ARG A 49 2.58 -2.96 10.62
C ARG A 49 3.96 -3.46 10.20
N GLU A 50 3.99 -4.59 9.50
CA GLU A 50 5.11 -4.96 8.63
C GLU A 50 4.79 -4.50 7.22
N ILE A 51 5.81 -4.10 6.46
CA ILE A 51 5.60 -3.69 5.07
C ILE A 51 5.04 -4.89 4.26
N LYS A 52 3.93 -4.67 3.55
CA LYS A 52 3.30 -5.66 2.67
C LYS A 52 2.95 -5.03 1.33
N SER A 53 3.05 -5.81 0.26
CA SER A 53 2.51 -5.41 -1.04
C SER A 53 0.98 -5.49 -1.08
N VAL A 54 0.35 -4.78 -2.02
CA VAL A 54 -1.10 -4.89 -2.27
C VAL A 54 -1.50 -6.33 -2.64
N ALA A 55 -0.63 -7.07 -3.35
CA ALA A 55 -0.81 -8.49 -3.64
C ALA A 55 -0.90 -9.33 -2.37
N GLU A 56 0.04 -9.15 -1.44
CA GLU A 56 0.06 -9.87 -0.17
C GLU A 56 -1.15 -9.54 0.69
N ILE A 57 -1.56 -8.26 0.74
CA ILE A 57 -2.78 -7.85 1.46
C ILE A 57 -4.00 -8.59 0.93
N SER A 58 -4.16 -8.65 -0.40
CA SER A 58 -5.27 -9.38 -1.05
C SER A 58 -5.24 -10.86 -0.71
N ALA A 59 -4.07 -11.50 -0.78
CA ALA A 59 -3.90 -12.92 -0.49
C ALA A 59 -4.17 -13.23 1.00
N LEU A 60 -3.57 -12.48 1.91
CA LEU A 60 -3.65 -12.72 3.36
C LEU A 60 -5.05 -12.46 3.92
N LEU A 61 -5.76 -11.47 3.37
CA LEU A 61 -7.16 -11.22 3.75
C LEU A 61 -8.17 -12.06 2.96
N THR A 62 -7.70 -12.84 1.97
CA THR A 62 -8.55 -13.66 1.08
C THR A 62 -9.68 -12.83 0.43
N ILE A 63 -9.33 -11.63 -0.04
CA ILE A 63 -10.26 -10.72 -0.73
C ILE A 63 -9.79 -10.47 -2.17
N PRO A 64 -10.70 -10.15 -3.12
CA PRO A 64 -10.31 -9.83 -4.48
C PRO A 64 -9.34 -8.65 -4.55
N LEU A 65 -8.35 -8.71 -5.45
CA LEU A 65 -7.33 -7.68 -5.61
C LEU A 65 -7.90 -6.26 -5.82
N GLY A 66 -8.99 -6.15 -6.59
CA GLY A 66 -9.67 -4.86 -6.79
C GLY A 66 -10.23 -4.27 -5.50
N VAL A 67 -10.75 -5.11 -4.60
CA VAL A 67 -11.24 -4.68 -3.28
C VAL A 67 -10.07 -4.26 -2.39
N ALA A 68 -8.98 -5.04 -2.37
CA ALA A 68 -7.77 -4.68 -1.63
C ALA A 68 -7.22 -3.31 -2.07
N ARG A 69 -7.14 -3.05 -3.39
CA ARG A 69 -6.73 -1.73 -3.93
C ARG A 69 -7.63 -0.60 -3.47
N ILE A 70 -8.94 -0.81 -3.47
CA ILE A 70 -9.89 0.22 -3.04
C ILE A 70 -9.71 0.53 -1.55
N LEU A 71 -9.68 -0.50 -0.69
CA LEU A 71 -9.53 -0.30 0.75
C LEU A 71 -8.18 0.32 1.14
N VAL A 72 -7.09 -0.09 0.47
CA VAL A 72 -5.76 0.51 0.66
C VAL A 72 -5.75 1.98 0.22
N ALA A 73 -6.40 2.31 -0.91
CA ALA A 73 -6.50 3.68 -1.37
C ALA A 73 -7.27 4.56 -0.37
N ASP A 74 -8.34 4.05 0.22
CA ASP A 74 -9.14 4.76 1.23
C ASP A 74 -8.35 5.03 2.51
N LEU A 75 -7.59 4.02 2.96
CA LEU A 75 -6.73 4.16 4.13
C LEU A 75 -5.62 5.18 3.89
N ALA A 76 -5.06 5.24 2.69
CA ALA A 76 -4.04 6.22 2.35
C ALA A 76 -4.62 7.63 2.22
N GLU A 77 -5.82 7.78 1.66
CA GLU A 77 -6.53 9.07 1.64
C GLU A 77 -6.85 9.56 3.07
N ALA A 78 -7.16 8.63 3.98
CA ALA A 78 -7.35 8.93 5.40
C ALA A 78 -6.03 9.15 6.18
N GLY A 79 -4.86 9.00 5.54
CA GLY A 79 -3.54 9.14 6.19
C GLY A 79 -3.18 8.03 7.17
N LEU A 80 -3.87 6.89 7.10
CA LEU A 80 -3.72 5.76 8.03
C LEU A 80 -2.67 4.74 7.56
N VAL A 81 -2.37 4.74 6.27
CA VAL A 81 -1.25 4.00 5.66
C VAL A 81 -0.52 4.89 4.68
N ALA A 82 0.75 4.61 4.46
CA ALA A 82 1.53 5.19 3.39
C ALA A 82 1.89 4.12 2.36
N ILE A 83 1.98 4.56 1.11
CA ILE A 83 2.18 3.70 -0.06
C ILE A 83 3.47 4.11 -0.75
N HIS A 84 4.33 3.14 -1.04
CA HIS A 84 5.53 3.31 -1.84
C HIS A 84 5.39 2.51 -3.14
N GLN A 85 5.49 3.18 -4.27
CA GLN A 85 5.45 2.55 -5.60
C GLN A 85 6.78 2.74 -6.30
N PRO A 86 7.55 1.66 -6.55
CA PRO A 86 8.72 1.76 -7.41
C PRO A 86 8.26 2.08 -8.84
N GLY A 87 8.59 3.27 -9.33
CA GLY A 87 8.31 3.71 -10.71
C GLY A 87 6.95 4.40 -10.94
N GLY A 88 6.16 4.67 -9.90
CA GLY A 88 4.83 5.30 -10.03
C GLY A 88 4.82 6.83 -10.02
N ASP A 89 5.98 7.46 -9.81
CA ASP A 89 6.09 8.91 -9.73
C ASP A 89 7.03 9.43 -10.82
N GLU A 90 6.46 9.83 -11.94
CA GLU A 90 7.15 10.66 -12.93
C GLU A 90 7.50 12.04 -12.34
N ASN A 91 7.02 12.38 -11.12
CA ASN A 91 7.25 13.67 -10.48
C ASN A 91 7.71 13.64 -9.01
N ALA A 92 7.96 12.48 -8.39
CA ALA A 92 8.57 12.41 -7.05
C ALA A 92 9.62 11.29 -6.93
N GLY A 93 10.84 11.57 -7.40
CA GLY A 93 12.07 11.05 -6.82
C GLY A 93 12.32 9.53 -6.84
N GLY A 94 11.63 8.77 -7.70
CA GLY A 94 11.75 7.31 -7.75
C GLY A 94 12.94 6.76 -8.56
N GLN A 95 13.67 7.59 -9.31
CA GLN A 95 14.88 7.15 -9.98
C GLN A 95 16.07 7.43 -9.05
N PRO A 96 16.77 6.41 -8.52
CA PRO A 96 18.03 6.66 -7.84
C PRO A 96 18.92 7.39 -8.83
N ASP A 97 19.34 8.59 -8.44
CA ASP A 97 20.21 9.46 -9.24
C ASP A 97 21.36 8.61 -9.79
N VAL A 98 21.62 8.66 -11.09
CA VAL A 98 22.68 7.87 -11.73
C VAL A 98 24.01 8.08 -11.02
N THR A 99 24.22 9.26 -10.43
CA THR A 99 25.40 9.57 -9.62
C THR A 99 25.48 8.81 -8.29
N LEU A 100 24.35 8.42 -7.69
CA LEU A 100 24.30 7.54 -6.53
C LEU A 100 24.67 6.11 -6.95
N LEU A 101 24.11 5.62 -8.05
CA LEU A 101 24.42 4.29 -8.59
C LEU A 101 25.90 4.17 -8.97
N GLU A 102 26.48 5.20 -9.60
CA GLU A 102 27.91 5.26 -9.92
C GLU A 102 28.80 5.29 -8.67
N ARG A 103 28.38 6.01 -7.61
CA ARG A 103 29.10 6.02 -6.33
C ARG A 103 29.10 4.65 -5.66
N VAL A 104 27.96 3.96 -5.63
CA VAL A 104 27.88 2.59 -5.08
C VAL A 104 28.75 1.63 -5.88
N LEU A 105 28.68 1.68 -7.22
CA LEU A 105 29.49 0.84 -8.09
C LEU A 105 31.00 1.08 -7.89
N SER A 106 31.41 2.35 -7.77
CA SER A 106 32.79 2.73 -7.50
C SER A 106 33.26 2.24 -6.13
N GLY A 107 32.39 2.29 -5.12
CA GLY A 107 32.67 1.75 -3.78
C GLY A 107 32.87 0.24 -3.77
N LEU A 108 31.99 -0.52 -4.44
CA LEU A 108 32.08 -1.99 -4.51
C LEU A 108 33.29 -2.49 -5.31
N ARG A 109 33.78 -1.72 -6.30
CA ARG A 109 34.96 -2.07 -7.11
C ARG A 109 36.30 -1.75 -6.43
N LYS A 110 36.28 -1.03 -5.31
CA LYS A 110 37.47 -0.64 -4.54
C LYS A 110 37.68 -1.51 -3.28
N LEU A 111 36.89 -2.57 -3.13
CA LEU A 111 37.07 -3.68 -2.20
C LEU A 111 37.66 -4.87 -2.94
#